data_AF-A0AA92V3P6-F1
#
_entry.id   AF-A0AA92V3P6-F1
#
_cell.length_a   1.000
_cell.length_b   1.000
_cell.length_c   1.000
_cell.angle_alpha   90.00
_cell.angle_beta   90.00
_cell.angle_gamma   90.00
#
_symmetry.space_group_name_H-M   'P 1'
#
loop_
_entity.id
_entity.type
_entity.pdbx_description
1 polymer ?
#
loop_
_entity_poly.entity_id
_entity_poly.type
_entity_poly.pdbx_seq_one_letter_code
_entity_poly.pdbx_strand_id
1 'polypeptide(L)' 'MKQLIVKYWKKMSVEDALFIFSMFGFSFLVFGFMGGYLRLFGELMTIWLMTAGLIVLSVGMIVLFVRNDSFIHDISE' A
#
# COMPACT_ATOMS: atom_id res chain seq x y z
N MET A 1 21.60 -3.62 -12.28
CA MET A 1 20.22 -3.57 -11.74
C MET A 1 20.14 -3.51 -10.21
N LYS A 2 20.69 -4.47 -9.45
CA LYS A 2 20.63 -4.44 -7.96
C LYS A 2 21.09 -3.12 -7.34
N GLN A 3 22.22 -2.56 -7.80
CA GLN A 3 22.73 -1.28 -7.27
C GLN A 3 21.85 -0.06 -7.63
N LEU A 4 21.14 -0.11 -8.76
CA LEU A 4 20.21 0.94 -9.19
C LEU A 4 18.98 0.96 -8.29
N ILE A 5 18.42 -0.22 -7.98
CA ILE A 5 17.29 -0.37 -7.06
C ILE A 5 17.68 0.15 -5.67
N VAL A 6 18.83 -0.28 -5.12
CA VAL A 6 19.29 0.18 -3.81
C VAL A 6 19.49 1.71 -3.77
N LYS A 7 20.00 2.31 -4.85
CA LYS A 7 20.17 3.77 -4.95
C LYS A 7 18.83 4.50 -5.05
N TYR A 8 17.83 3.87 -5.68
CA TYR A 8 16.45 4.38 -5.79
C TYR A 8 15.77 4.39 -4.41
N TRP A 9 15.85 3.28 -3.67
CA TRP A 9 15.34 3.17 -2.31
C TRP A 9 16.02 4.15 -1.34
N LYS A 10 17.32 4.40 -1.49
CA LYS A 10 18.04 5.40 -0.69
C LYS A 10 17.64 6.86 -0.98
N LYS A 11 17.04 7.14 -2.13
CA LYS A 11 16.59 8.47 -2.55
C LYS A 11 15.08 8.65 -2.47
N MET A 12 14.35 7.62 -2.10
CA MET A 12 12.89 7.61 -2.11
C MET A 12 12.35 8.45 -0.94
N SER A 13 11.43 9.37 -1.24
CA SER A 13 10.69 10.06 -0.19
C SER A 13 9.83 9.05 0.57
N VAL A 14 9.61 9.30 1.86
CA VAL A 14 8.71 8.48 2.68
C VAL A 14 7.29 8.51 2.11
N GLU A 15 6.87 9.61 1.49
CA GLU A 15 5.58 9.72 0.80
C GLU A 15 5.50 8.78 -0.39
N ASP A 16 6.54 8.74 -1.23
CA ASP A 16 6.60 7.82 -2.38
C ASP A 16 6.60 6.36 -1.90
N ALA A 17 7.29 6.06 -0.80
CA ALA A 17 7.30 4.73 -0.21
C ALA A 17 5.91 4.33 0.32
N LEU A 18 5.22 5.24 1.00
CA LEU A 18 3.85 5.03 1.52
C LEU A 18 2.82 4.92 0.40
N PHE A 19 3.01 5.68 -0.68
CA PHE A 19 2.17 5.60 -1.88
C PHE A 19 2.32 4.23 -2.54
N ILE A 20 3.55 3.76 -2.77
CA ILE A 20 3.79 2.41 -3.31
C ILE A 20 3.26 1.32 -2.38
N PHE A 21 3.44 1.47 -1.07
CA PHE A 21 2.90 0.53 -0.09
C PHE A 21 1.36 0.46 -0.15
N SER A 22 0.70 1.61 -0.26
CA SER A 22 -0.75 1.70 -0.43
C SER A 22 -1.22 1.07 -1.75
N MET A 23 -0.52 1.34 -2.86
CA MET A 23 -0.78 0.72 -4.15
C MET A 23 -0.63 -0.82 -4.10
N PHE A 24 0.31 -1.32 -3.30
CA PHE A 24 0.49 -2.75 -3.10
C PHE A 24 -0.70 -3.38 -2.36
N GLY A 25 -1.22 -2.72 -1.32
CA GLY A 25 -2.44 -3.13 -0.64
C GLY A 25 -3.66 -3.15 -1.55
N PHE A 26 -3.83 -2.11 -2.38
CA PHE A 26 -4.89 -2.05 -3.38
C PHE A 26 -4.75 -3.17 -4.43
N SER A 27 -3.53 -3.46 -4.87
CA SER A 27 -3.27 -4.53 -5.85
C SER A 27 -3.65 -5.90 -5.30
N PHE A 28 -3.41 -6.17 -4.00
CA PHE A 28 -3.86 -7.39 -3.35
C PHE A 28 -5.38 -7.51 -3.27
N LEU A 29 -6.09 -6.40 -3.04
CA LEU A 29 -7.56 -6.39 -3.08
C LEU A 29 -8.07 -6.76 -4.48
N VAL A 30 -7.55 -6.09 -5.52
CA VAL A 30 -7.97 -6.38 -6.90
C VAL A 30 -7.63 -7.82 -7.29
N PHE A 31 -6.45 -8.30 -6.91
CA PHE A 31 -6.01 -9.65 -7.22
C PHE A 31 -6.82 -10.73 -6.47
N GLY A 32 -7.07 -10.53 -5.17
CA GLY A 32 -7.91 -11.41 -4.37
C GLY A 32 -9.34 -11.47 -4.90
N PHE A 33 -9.91 -10.30 -5.21
CA PHE A 33 -11.26 -10.18 -5.77
C PHE A 33 -11.38 -10.87 -7.13
N MET A 34 -10.50 -10.53 -8.09
CA MET A 34 -10.55 -11.09 -9.43
C MET A 34 -10.24 -12.59 -9.42
N GLY A 35 -9.29 -13.03 -8.60
CA GLY A 35 -8.96 -14.44 -8.45
C GLY A 35 -10.08 -15.26 -7.80
N GLY A 36 -10.83 -14.69 -6.86
CA GLY A 36 -12.05 -15.30 -6.32
C GLY A 36 -13.19 -15.32 -7.35
N TYR A 37 -13.41 -14.22 -8.06
CA TYR A 37 -14.44 -14.09 -9.09
C TYR A 37 -14.25 -15.11 -10.23
N LEU A 38 -13.01 -15.27 -10.71
CA LEU A 38 -12.66 -16.25 -11.73
C LEU A 38 -12.55 -17.69 -11.19
N ARG A 39 -12.79 -17.91 -9.89
CA ARG A 39 -12.62 -19.20 -9.19
C ARG A 39 -11.22 -19.80 -9.32
N LEU A 40 -10.21 -18.94 -9.49
CA LEU A 40 -8.80 -19.34 -9.51
C LEU A 40 -8.27 -19.63 -8.10
N PHE A 41 -8.86 -18.98 -7.10
CA PHE A 41 -8.52 -19.17 -5.68
C PHE A 41 -9.67 -19.82 -4.93
N GLY A 42 -9.32 -20.63 -3.93
CA GLY A 42 -10.28 -21.09 -2.93
C GLY A 42 -10.81 -19.93 -2.10
N GLU A 43 -12.02 -20.06 -1.60
CA GLU A 43 -12.74 -18.99 -0.87
C GLU A 43 -11.93 -18.45 0.32
N LEU A 44 -11.30 -19.34 1.09
CA LEU A 44 -10.40 -18.96 2.19
C LEU A 44 -9.21 -18.12 1.70
N MET A 45 -8.59 -18.50 0.58
CA MET A 45 -7.44 -17.76 0.04
C MET A 45 -7.84 -16.37 -0.47
N THR A 46 -9.01 -16.25 -1.11
CA THR A 46 -9.59 -14.96 -1.47
C THR A 46 -9.83 -14.09 -0.24
N ILE A 47 -10.44 -14.63 0.82
CA ILE A 47 -10.68 -13.89 2.06
C ILE A 47 -9.34 -13.38 2.64
N TRP A 48 -8.33 -14.26 2.77
CA TRP A 48 -7.03 -13.86 3.29
C TRP A 48 -6.34 -12.79 2.46
N LEU A 49 -6.36 -12.89 1.13
CA LEU A 49 -5.80 -11.89 0.22
C LEU A 49 -6.51 -10.54 0.34
N MET A 50 -7.84 -10.55 0.41
CA MET A 50 -8.64 -9.34 0.57
C MET A 50 -8.39 -8.68 1.92
N THR A 51 -8.38 -9.45 3.01
CA THR A 51 -8.09 -8.93 4.35
C THR A 51 -6.68 -8.35 4.43
N ALA A 52 -5.67 -9.04 3.89
CA ALA A 52 -4.30 -8.55 3.86
C ALA A 52 -4.17 -7.25 3.05
N GLY A 53 -4.80 -7.18 1.88
CA GLY A 53 -4.81 -5.97 1.05
C GLY A 53 -5.48 -4.78 1.76
N LEU A 54 -6.60 -5.01 2.44
CA LEU A 54 -7.29 -4.01 3.27
C LEU A 54 -6.40 -3.47 4.38
N ILE A 55 -5.74 -4.35 5.15
CA ILE A 55 -4.86 -3.93 6.26
C ILE A 55 -3.72 -3.07 5.74
N VAL A 56 -3.04 -3.51 4.67
CA VAL A 56 -1.90 -2.79 4.07
C VAL A 56 -2.35 -1.42 3.57
N LEU A 57 -3.48 -1.36 2.86
CA LEU A 57 -4.03 -0.11 2.35
C LEU A 57 -4.44 0.85 3.48
N SER A 58 -5.13 0.35 4.51
CA SER A 58 -5.55 1.16 5.65
C SER A 58 -4.36 1.74 6.41
N VAL A 59 -3.33 0.93 6.68
CA VAL A 59 -2.10 1.41 7.34
C VAL A 59 -1.40 2.47 6.50
N GLY A 60 -1.25 2.24 5.18
CA GLY A 60 -0.63 3.21 4.28
C GLY A 60 -1.38 4.55 4.28
N MET A 61 -2.71 4.51 4.18
CA MET A 61 -3.55 5.71 4.21
C MET A 61 -3.51 6.44 5.55
N ILE A 62 -3.60 5.73 6.68
CA ILE A 62 -3.53 6.36 8.02
C ILE A 62 -2.21 7.08 8.20
N VAL A 63 -1.09 6.46 7.82
CA VAL A 63 0.23 7.10 7.97
C VAL A 63 0.37 8.32 7.05
N LEU A 64 -0.18 8.26 5.83
CA LEU A 64 -0.25 9.43 4.93
C LEU A 64 -1.09 10.56 5.54
N PHE A 65 -2.25 10.26 6.11
CA PHE A 65 -3.11 11.25 6.77
C PHE A 65 -2.44 11.88 7.99
N VAL A 66 -1.84 11.07 8.89
CA VAL A 66 -1.13 11.59 10.08
C VAL A 66 0.04 12.48 9.67
N ARG A 67 0.79 12.11 8.63
CA ARG A 67 1.87 12.95 8.11
C ARG A 67 1.35 14.23 7.47
N ASN A 68 0.28 14.17 6.67
CA ASN A 68 -0.29 15.37 6.09
C ASN A 68 -0.93 16.29 7.15
N ASP A 69 -1.52 15.77 8.23
CA ASP A 69 -2.00 16.61 9.34
C ASP A 69 -0.85 17.25 10.11
N SER A 70 0.28 16.55 10.30
CA SER A 70 1.50 17.21 10.81
C SER A 70 2.03 18.28 9.85
N PHE A 71 1.82 18.10 8.54
CA PHE A 71 2.15 19.08 7.50
C PHE A 71 1.17 20.28 7.50
N ILE A 72 -0.12 20.08 7.80
CA ILE A 72 -1.10 21.17 7.94
C ILE A 72 -0.74 22.06 9.12
N HIS A 73 -0.26 21.48 10.23
CA HIS A 73 0.27 22.28 11.34
C HIS A 73 1.51 23.08 10.95
N ASP A 74 2.39 22.54 10.10
CA ASP A 74 3.64 23.17 9.64
C ASP A 74 3.42 24.27 8.56
N ILE A 75 2.27 24.29 7.87
CA ILE A 75 1.90 25.38 6.93
C ILE A 75 1.17 26.54 7.66
N SER A 76 0.70 26.31 8.89
CA SER A 76 -0.09 27.31 9.65
C SER A 76 0.75 28.25 10.53
N GLU A 77 2.08 28.12 10.52
CA GLU A 77 3.02 29.02 11.20
C GLU A 77 3.81 29.86 10.18
#